data_AF-T0PR39-F1
#
_entry.id   AF-T0PR39-F1
#
_cell.length_a   1.000
_cell.length_b   1.000
_cell.length_c   1.000
_cell.angle_alpha   90.00
_cell.angle_beta   90.00
_cell.angle_gamma   90.00
#
_symmetry.space_group_name_H-M   'P 1'
#
loop_
_entity.id
_entity.type
_entity.pdbx_description
1 polymer ?
#
loop_
_entity_poly.entity_id
_entity_poly.type
_entity_poly.pdbx_seq_one_letter_code
_entity_poly.pdbx_strand_id
1 'polypeptide(L)'
;MLEVQPSYPRAILLSEQTSVRTAVEALPSLLTRLTFQIYTQYCWVDVEKRWELAHTRVRQERCTAQYDTNAAVYLELLLRNVNWSAFLGRFESSFMFSVGDAVVASRGGAQWLVSVQNARVSADDEVAFWDSHGLTHFTMQWGNMLSIGMHETIAITNAFGWPQTLSTTNIAYASRGALWTTVIQNWYFFNDLWASSVANGSLVRSAPNFMANNTLGPSMTVEFITGVYPFTAASVIVHDALGPFESVDIFLVAPPASVRTLVATFQASLIAALAADPRLLAALTQWPSVQLDATPISWRGGSRTYFGGSPMCVFGAGSTFVQPSFLFQDTCSSQKPALITLQPMPRIFGATAINTLQRSPNTHPICEVCESTTQLCVSALHDAH
;
A
#
# COMPACT_ATOMS: atom_id res chain seq x y z
N MET A 1 -8.80 -26.77 -4.25
CA MET A 1 -9.00 -25.34 -3.95
C MET A 1 -7.82 -24.63 -4.56
N LEU A 2 -8.03 -23.77 -5.57
CA LEU A 2 -6.94 -22.95 -6.11
C LEU A 2 -6.37 -22.13 -4.95
N GLU A 3 -5.06 -22.21 -4.71
CA GLU A 3 -4.42 -21.45 -3.65
C GLU A 3 -4.43 -19.97 -4.06
N VAL A 4 -5.37 -19.20 -3.50
CA VAL A 4 -5.49 -17.78 -3.82
C VAL A 4 -4.41 -17.02 -3.08
N GLN A 5 -3.52 -16.39 -3.83
CA GLN A 5 -2.45 -15.58 -3.27
C GLN A 5 -3.03 -14.36 -2.54
N PRO A 6 -2.75 -14.16 -1.23
CA PRO A 6 -3.33 -13.04 -0.47
C PRO A 6 -2.96 -11.66 -1.00
N SER A 7 -1.91 -11.55 -1.84
CA SER A 7 -1.49 -10.33 -2.52
C SER A 7 -2.32 -9.99 -3.75
N TYR A 8 -3.06 -10.94 -4.32
CA TYR A 8 -3.78 -10.76 -5.58
C TYR A 8 -4.80 -9.60 -5.55
N PRO A 9 -5.68 -9.46 -4.54
CA PRO A 9 -6.59 -8.31 -4.47
C PRO A 9 -5.86 -6.97 -4.36
N ARG A 10 -4.69 -6.94 -3.71
CA ARG A 10 -3.86 -5.73 -3.58
C ARG A 10 -3.20 -5.37 -4.91
N ALA A 11 -2.71 -6.35 -5.66
CA ALA A 11 -2.15 -6.13 -6.99
C ALA A 11 -3.20 -5.52 -7.92
N ILE A 12 -4.41 -6.09 -7.93
CA ILE A 12 -5.52 -5.56 -8.72
C ILE A 12 -5.84 -4.12 -8.31
N LEU A 13 -6.20 -3.90 -7.03
CA LEU A 13 -6.72 -2.60 -6.60
C LEU A 13 -5.67 -1.47 -6.67
N LEU A 14 -4.42 -1.75 -6.29
CA LEU A 14 -3.40 -0.72 -6.15
C LEU A 14 -2.55 -0.51 -7.41
N SER A 15 -2.63 -1.40 -8.41
CA SER A 15 -1.80 -1.30 -9.61
C SER A 15 -2.52 -1.50 -10.95
N GLU A 16 -3.63 -2.23 -10.99
CA GLU A 16 -4.37 -2.48 -12.24
C GLU A 16 -5.64 -1.62 -12.35
N GLN A 17 -6.30 -1.35 -11.22
CA GLN A 17 -7.56 -0.62 -11.12
C GLN A 17 -7.34 0.86 -10.74
N THR A 18 -6.35 1.49 -11.34
CA THR A 18 -5.93 2.86 -11.04
C THR A 18 -6.45 3.90 -12.05
N SER A 19 -7.34 3.51 -12.97
CA SER A 19 -7.89 4.44 -13.96
C SER A 19 -8.88 5.42 -13.33
N VAL A 20 -8.99 6.62 -13.91
CA VAL A 20 -10.00 7.62 -13.54
C VAL A 20 -11.41 7.03 -13.61
N ARG A 21 -11.74 6.33 -14.70
CA ARG A 21 -13.05 5.71 -14.89
C ARG A 21 -13.38 4.71 -13.77
N THR A 22 -12.44 3.83 -13.44
CA THR A 22 -12.64 2.85 -12.36
C THR A 22 -12.95 3.54 -11.04
N ALA A 23 -12.22 4.60 -10.69
CA ALA A 23 -12.44 5.33 -9.46
C ALA A 23 -13.79 6.06 -9.46
N VAL A 24 -14.14 6.75 -10.54
CA VAL A 24 -15.44 7.41 -10.71
C VAL A 24 -16.57 6.37 -10.57
N GLU A 25 -16.44 5.18 -11.13
CA GLU A 25 -17.48 4.15 -10.99
C GLU A 25 -17.55 3.58 -9.55
N ALA A 26 -16.41 3.45 -8.88
CA ALA A 26 -16.32 2.83 -7.56
C ALA A 26 -16.67 3.75 -6.38
N LEU A 27 -16.27 5.03 -6.40
CA LEU A 27 -16.38 5.96 -5.26
C LEU A 27 -17.81 6.07 -4.67
N PRO A 28 -18.89 6.16 -5.47
CA PRO A 28 -20.26 6.23 -4.93
C PRO A 28 -20.71 4.98 -4.17
N SER A 29 -20.06 3.83 -4.43
CA SER A 29 -20.37 2.56 -3.74
C SER A 29 -19.69 2.46 -2.36
N LEU A 30 -18.82 3.42 -2.02
CA LEU A 30 -18.11 3.42 -0.75
C LEU A 30 -19.10 3.61 0.42
N LEU A 31 -19.02 2.70 1.39
CA LEU A 31 -19.78 2.86 2.63
C LEU A 31 -19.41 4.19 3.28
N THR A 32 -20.41 4.98 3.70
CA THR A 32 -20.19 6.29 4.31
C THR A 32 -19.16 6.25 5.44
N ARG A 33 -19.14 5.20 6.26
CA ARG A 33 -18.16 5.04 7.35
C ARG A 33 -16.69 4.96 6.91
N LEU A 34 -16.45 4.59 5.65
CA LEU A 34 -15.13 4.41 5.05
C LEU A 34 -14.69 5.60 4.18
N THR A 35 -15.52 6.65 4.06
CA THR A 35 -15.26 7.83 3.20
C THR A 35 -13.85 8.40 3.39
N PHE A 36 -13.45 8.65 4.64
CA PHE A 36 -12.11 9.15 4.98
C PHE A 36 -11.10 8.05 5.31
N GLN A 37 -11.41 6.80 4.95
CA GLN A 37 -10.52 5.64 5.06
C GLN A 37 -10.07 5.12 3.69
N ILE A 38 -10.10 5.98 2.67
CA ILE A 38 -9.34 5.76 1.44
C ILE A 38 -7.87 5.94 1.79
N TYR A 39 -7.03 4.94 1.48
CA TYR A 39 -5.61 4.95 1.84
C TYR A 39 -4.84 5.93 0.93
N THR A 40 -4.92 7.21 1.23
CA THR A 40 -4.26 8.32 0.52
C THR A 40 -4.00 9.44 1.52
N GLN A 41 -3.00 10.26 1.24
CA GLN A 41 -2.73 11.49 1.99
C GLN A 41 -3.02 12.67 1.06
N TYR A 42 -4.05 13.44 1.37
CA TYR A 42 -4.46 14.55 0.53
C TYR A 42 -3.37 15.62 0.46
N CYS A 43 -3.22 16.18 -0.74
CA CYS A 43 -2.32 17.28 -1.04
C CYS A 43 -3.10 18.59 -1.13
N TRP A 44 -4.33 18.53 -1.64
CA TRP A 44 -5.19 19.69 -1.83
C TRP A 44 -6.64 19.38 -1.47
N VAL A 45 -7.34 20.42 -1.03
CA VAL A 45 -8.80 20.37 -0.86
C VAL A 45 -9.48 20.29 -2.23
N ASP A 46 -9.01 21.06 -3.20
CA ASP A 46 -9.68 21.31 -4.47
C ASP A 46 -8.78 21.13 -5.70
N VAL A 47 -9.39 20.91 -6.87
CA VAL A 47 -8.65 20.68 -8.12
C VAL A 47 -7.88 21.92 -8.62
N GLU A 48 -8.29 23.12 -8.20
CA GLU A 48 -7.58 24.38 -8.48
C GLU A 48 -6.41 24.61 -7.50
N LYS A 49 -6.19 23.70 -6.53
CA LYS A 49 -5.08 23.75 -5.56
C LYS A 49 -5.05 25.03 -4.72
N ARG A 50 -6.22 25.64 -4.48
CA ARG A 50 -6.33 26.88 -3.68
C ARG A 50 -6.03 26.63 -2.21
N TRP A 51 -6.31 25.43 -1.72
CA TRP A 51 -6.09 25.07 -0.32
C TRP A 51 -5.26 23.79 -0.21
N GLU A 52 -4.09 23.93 0.38
CA GLU A 52 -3.14 22.84 0.59
C GLU A 52 -3.43 22.10 1.91
N LEU A 53 -3.21 20.77 1.91
CA LEU A 53 -3.48 19.87 3.04
C LEU A 53 -2.28 19.06 3.53
N ALA A 54 -1.15 19.02 2.81
CA ALA A 54 -0.05 18.17 3.25
C ALA A 54 0.51 18.59 4.61
N HIS A 55 0.79 17.62 5.46
CA HIS A 55 1.22 17.84 6.85
C HIS A 55 2.51 18.66 6.97
N THR A 56 3.43 18.51 6.01
CA THR A 56 4.70 19.24 5.97
C THR A 56 4.85 20.00 4.66
N ARG A 57 5.64 21.10 4.69
CA ARG A 57 5.97 21.87 3.49
C ARG A 57 6.70 21.01 2.45
N VAL A 58 7.64 20.18 2.90
CA VAL A 58 8.40 19.28 2.02
C VAL A 58 7.49 18.27 1.33
N ARG A 59 6.49 17.73 2.03
CA ARG A 59 5.49 16.87 1.39
C ARG A 59 4.62 17.65 0.40
N GLN A 60 4.24 18.89 0.70
CA GLN A 60 3.48 19.73 -0.23
C GLN A 60 4.26 20.02 -1.52
N GLU A 61 5.56 20.30 -1.42
CA GLU A 61 6.44 20.47 -2.58
C GLU A 61 6.51 19.17 -3.42
N ARG A 62 6.60 18.01 -2.74
CA ARG A 62 6.56 16.71 -3.40
C ARG A 62 5.21 16.44 -4.08
N CYS A 63 4.09 16.83 -3.47
CA CYS A 63 2.76 16.73 -4.08
C CYS A 63 2.74 17.42 -5.45
N THR A 64 3.20 18.67 -5.50
CA THR A 64 3.28 19.43 -6.76
C THR A 64 4.23 18.79 -7.77
N ALA A 65 5.36 18.23 -7.31
CA ALA A 65 6.36 17.64 -8.19
C ALA A 65 5.98 16.26 -8.74
N GLN A 66 5.20 15.46 -8.01
CA GLN A 66 5.02 14.03 -8.32
C GLN A 66 3.56 13.56 -8.40
N TYR A 67 2.62 14.24 -7.75
CA TYR A 67 1.25 13.73 -7.58
C TYR A 67 0.18 14.62 -8.20
N ASP A 68 0.58 15.65 -8.94
CA ASP A 68 -0.34 16.61 -9.57
C ASP A 68 -1.40 15.91 -10.44
N THR A 69 -1.00 14.90 -11.21
CA THR A 69 -1.89 14.15 -12.10
C THR A 69 -2.67 13.03 -11.41
N ASN A 70 -2.43 12.78 -10.11
CA ASN A 70 -3.08 11.72 -9.34
C ASN A 70 -4.35 12.24 -8.67
N ALA A 71 -5.51 11.88 -9.20
CA ALA A 71 -6.82 12.23 -8.63
C ALA A 71 -6.97 11.83 -7.15
N ALA A 72 -6.28 10.77 -6.69
CA ALA A 72 -6.41 10.30 -5.31
C ALA A 72 -5.89 11.28 -4.24
N VAL A 73 -5.14 12.34 -4.59
CA VAL A 73 -4.62 13.32 -3.62
C VAL A 73 -5.47 14.59 -3.51
N TYR A 74 -6.61 14.65 -4.21
CA TYR A 74 -7.55 15.78 -4.19
C TYR A 74 -8.81 15.43 -3.42
N LEU A 75 -9.07 16.12 -2.30
CA LEU A 75 -10.23 15.84 -1.45
C LEU A 75 -11.56 16.10 -2.18
N GLU A 76 -11.62 17.12 -3.04
CA GLU A 76 -12.77 17.49 -3.85
C GLU A 76 -13.33 16.31 -4.63
N LEU A 77 -12.48 15.49 -5.23
CA LEU A 77 -12.93 14.39 -6.09
C LEU A 77 -13.63 13.30 -5.29
N LEU A 78 -13.22 13.09 -4.04
CA LEU A 78 -14.00 12.27 -3.11
C LEU A 78 -15.34 12.96 -2.80
N LEU A 79 -15.31 14.23 -2.40
CA LEU A 79 -16.51 14.97 -1.98
C LEU A 79 -17.57 15.10 -3.08
N ARG A 80 -17.17 15.21 -4.35
CA ARG A 80 -18.09 15.23 -5.50
C ARG A 80 -18.85 13.92 -5.68
N ASN A 81 -18.31 12.81 -5.15
CA ASN A 81 -18.78 11.44 -5.39
C ASN A 81 -19.41 10.76 -4.17
N VAL A 82 -19.46 11.42 -3.01
CA VAL A 82 -20.15 10.89 -1.81
C VAL A 82 -21.66 11.17 -1.84
N ASN A 83 -22.43 10.35 -1.11
CA ASN A 83 -23.78 10.73 -0.72
C ASN A 83 -23.70 11.82 0.37
N TRP A 84 -24.02 13.07 0.01
CA TRP A 84 -23.85 14.22 0.89
C TRP A 84 -24.73 14.18 2.15
N SER A 85 -25.97 13.68 2.06
CA SER A 85 -26.84 13.56 3.23
C SER A 85 -26.25 12.60 4.26
N ALA A 86 -25.78 11.43 3.81
CA ALA A 86 -25.13 10.47 4.69
C ALA A 86 -23.77 10.98 5.19
N PHE A 87 -23.01 11.66 4.34
CA PHE A 87 -21.73 12.27 4.67
C PHE A 87 -21.87 13.30 5.79
N LEU A 88 -22.77 14.27 5.63
CA LEU A 88 -23.02 15.31 6.65
C LEU A 88 -23.48 14.69 7.96
N GLY A 89 -24.40 13.73 7.91
CA GLY A 89 -24.88 13.01 9.10
C GLY A 89 -23.77 12.28 9.89
N ARG A 90 -22.58 12.07 9.32
CA ARG A 90 -21.45 11.42 9.99
C ARG A 90 -20.25 12.33 10.24
N PHE A 91 -19.92 13.20 9.30
CA PHE A 91 -18.64 13.92 9.28
C PHE A 91 -18.77 15.43 9.30
N GLU A 92 -19.99 16.00 9.26
CA GLU A 92 -20.17 17.45 9.13
C GLU A 92 -19.31 18.24 10.13
N SER A 93 -19.43 17.97 11.43
CA SER A 93 -18.70 18.75 12.44
C SER A 93 -17.19 18.61 12.32
N SER A 94 -16.67 17.39 12.12
CA SER A 94 -15.23 17.17 12.02
C SER A 94 -14.65 17.68 10.70
N PHE A 95 -15.37 17.53 9.59
CA PHE A 95 -14.99 18.07 8.29
C PHE A 95 -15.00 19.59 8.28
N MET A 96 -16.06 20.23 8.79
CA MET A 96 -16.16 21.69 8.84
C MET A 96 -15.05 22.26 9.73
N PHE A 97 -14.89 21.73 10.94
CA PHE A 97 -13.83 22.17 11.85
C PHE A 97 -12.43 22.03 11.24
N SER A 98 -12.13 20.86 10.66
CA SER A 98 -10.77 20.58 10.21
C SER A 98 -10.43 21.25 8.88
N VAL A 99 -11.42 21.42 7.98
CA VAL A 99 -11.20 21.91 6.61
C VAL A 99 -12.23 22.98 6.22
N GLY A 100 -13.52 22.67 6.33
CA GLY A 100 -14.58 23.46 5.72
C GLY A 100 -14.62 24.92 6.18
N ASP A 101 -14.42 25.20 7.47
CA ASP A 101 -14.47 26.55 8.03
C ASP A 101 -13.37 27.45 7.46
N ALA A 102 -12.14 26.92 7.35
CA ALA A 102 -11.03 27.64 6.74
C ALA A 102 -11.25 27.90 5.24
N VAL A 103 -11.84 26.92 4.54
CA VAL A 103 -12.20 27.06 3.13
C VAL A 103 -13.28 28.13 2.96
N VAL A 104 -14.40 28.05 3.70
CA VAL A 104 -15.52 28.99 3.63
C VAL A 104 -15.10 30.42 3.95
N ALA A 105 -14.16 30.61 4.90
CA ALA A 105 -13.63 31.92 5.24
C ALA A 105 -12.76 32.55 4.14
N SER A 106 -12.28 31.75 3.19
CA SER A 106 -11.45 32.22 2.08
C SER A 106 -12.28 32.66 0.86
N ARG A 107 -11.66 33.45 -0.03
CA ARG A 107 -12.32 33.95 -1.24
C ARG A 107 -12.76 32.80 -2.14
N GLY A 108 -14.06 32.72 -2.45
CA GLY A 108 -14.61 31.69 -3.33
C GLY A 108 -14.95 30.36 -2.65
N GLY A 109 -14.55 30.17 -1.38
CA GLY A 109 -14.68 28.87 -0.71
C GLY A 109 -16.10 28.47 -0.37
N ALA A 110 -16.97 29.43 -0.01
CA ALA A 110 -18.39 29.16 0.18
C ALA A 110 -19.06 28.67 -1.12
N GLN A 111 -18.72 29.30 -2.26
CA GLN A 111 -19.22 28.86 -3.57
C GLN A 111 -18.67 27.48 -3.94
N TRP A 112 -17.38 27.23 -3.69
CA TRP A 112 -16.79 25.92 -3.92
C TRP A 112 -17.47 24.83 -3.10
N LEU A 113 -17.71 25.06 -1.80
CA LEU A 113 -18.36 24.07 -0.93
C LEU A 113 -19.78 23.72 -1.42
N VAL A 114 -20.52 24.69 -1.94
CA VAL A 114 -21.82 24.42 -2.59
C VAL A 114 -21.63 23.66 -3.91
N SER A 115 -20.63 24.00 -4.70
CA SER A 115 -20.40 23.40 -6.03
C SER A 115 -20.03 21.91 -6.00
N VAL A 116 -19.43 21.43 -4.91
CA VAL A 116 -19.07 20.01 -4.75
C VAL A 116 -20.24 19.16 -4.23
N GLN A 117 -21.28 19.80 -3.67
CA GLN A 117 -22.45 19.11 -3.14
C GLN A 117 -23.32 18.52 -4.24
N ASN A 118 -23.41 17.18 -4.26
CA ASN A 118 -24.16 16.43 -5.28
C ASN A 118 -23.74 16.81 -6.72
N ALA A 119 -22.46 17.12 -6.91
CA ALA A 119 -21.93 17.62 -8.19
C ALA A 119 -21.95 16.58 -9.31
N ARG A 120 -21.86 15.29 -8.96
CA ARG A 120 -21.87 14.19 -9.93
C ARG A 120 -23.26 14.03 -10.56
N VAL A 121 -23.33 14.27 -11.87
CA VAL A 121 -24.53 14.02 -12.70
C VAL A 121 -24.50 12.61 -13.30
N SER A 122 -23.40 12.26 -13.96
CA SER A 122 -23.16 10.94 -14.55
C SER A 122 -21.70 10.52 -14.36
N ALA A 123 -21.37 9.26 -14.65
CA ALA A 123 -19.97 8.82 -14.64
C ALA A 123 -19.16 9.50 -15.76
N ASP A 124 -19.76 9.70 -16.94
CA ASP A 124 -19.06 10.27 -18.09
C ASP A 124 -18.74 11.76 -17.88
N ASP A 125 -19.68 12.52 -17.30
CA ASP A 125 -19.45 13.94 -16.97
C ASP A 125 -18.37 14.09 -15.90
N GLU A 126 -18.34 13.19 -14.92
CA GLU A 126 -17.33 13.22 -13.86
C GLU A 126 -15.95 12.84 -14.39
N VAL A 127 -15.84 11.83 -15.28
CA VAL A 127 -14.58 11.54 -15.98
C VAL A 127 -14.11 12.76 -16.79
N ALA A 128 -15.00 13.40 -17.55
CA ALA A 128 -14.67 14.60 -18.31
C ALA A 128 -14.22 15.77 -17.43
N PHE A 129 -14.82 15.93 -16.24
CA PHE A 129 -14.37 16.91 -15.24
C PHE A 129 -12.93 16.63 -14.80
N TRP A 130 -12.59 15.39 -14.46
CA TRP A 130 -11.25 15.01 -14.01
C TRP A 130 -10.22 15.20 -15.14
N ASP A 131 -10.56 14.76 -16.35
CA ASP A 131 -9.72 14.92 -17.54
C ASP A 131 -9.45 16.39 -17.86
N SER A 132 -10.46 17.27 -17.73
CA SER A 132 -10.31 18.70 -17.97
C SER A 132 -9.33 19.40 -17.00
N HIS A 133 -9.07 18.78 -15.85
CA HIS A 133 -8.09 19.24 -14.86
C HIS A 133 -6.75 18.50 -14.93
N GLY A 134 -6.50 17.72 -15.99
CA GLY A 134 -5.23 17.02 -16.21
C GLY A 134 -4.99 15.84 -15.27
N LEU A 135 -6.05 15.32 -14.64
CA LEU A 135 -5.97 14.18 -13.74
C LEU A 135 -6.08 12.89 -14.56
N THR A 136 -5.05 12.05 -14.52
CA THR A 136 -4.92 10.92 -15.46
C THR A 136 -5.05 9.55 -14.81
N HIS A 137 -4.96 9.49 -13.48
CA HIS A 137 -5.08 8.24 -12.73
C HIS A 137 -5.56 8.50 -11.30
N PHE A 138 -6.08 7.46 -10.66
CA PHE A 138 -6.45 7.42 -9.25
C PHE A 138 -5.64 6.29 -8.59
N THR A 139 -4.46 6.61 -8.09
CA THR A 139 -3.58 5.64 -7.43
C THR A 139 -3.59 5.86 -5.93
N MET A 140 -4.16 4.90 -5.21
CA MET A 140 -4.11 4.86 -3.75
C MET A 140 -2.73 4.45 -3.25
N GLN A 141 -2.40 4.90 -2.04
CA GLN A 141 -1.21 4.47 -1.33
C GLN A 141 -1.38 3.03 -0.82
N TRP A 142 -0.25 2.34 -0.63
CA TRP A 142 -0.21 1.03 -0.03
C TRP A 142 -0.30 1.14 1.49
N GLY A 143 -1.26 0.44 2.06
CA GLY A 143 -1.53 0.41 3.49
C GLY A 143 -1.96 -0.96 3.94
N ASN A 144 -1.79 -1.26 5.24
CA ASN A 144 -2.11 -2.56 5.82
C ASN A 144 -3.09 -2.52 7.00
N MET A 145 -3.88 -1.47 7.17
CA MET A 145 -5.01 -1.52 8.12
C MET A 145 -6.13 -2.44 7.64
N LEU A 146 -6.35 -2.53 6.33
CA LEU A 146 -7.46 -3.27 5.75
C LEU A 146 -6.93 -4.38 4.83
N SER A 147 -7.38 -5.61 5.08
CA SER A 147 -7.28 -6.71 4.11
C SER A 147 -8.29 -6.44 2.99
N ILE A 148 -7.78 -6.22 1.78
CA ILE A 148 -8.60 -6.03 0.60
C ILE A 148 -9.29 -7.35 0.26
N GLY A 149 -10.62 -7.33 0.27
CA GLY A 149 -11.44 -8.48 -0.08
C GLY A 149 -11.61 -8.63 -1.59
N MET A 150 -11.94 -9.85 -2.02
CA MET A 150 -12.22 -10.15 -3.41
C MET A 150 -13.11 -11.38 -3.51
N HIS A 151 -14.11 -11.30 -4.38
CA HIS A 151 -15.02 -12.39 -4.66
C HIS A 151 -15.15 -12.54 -6.17
N GLU A 152 -14.61 -13.62 -6.71
CA GLU A 152 -14.69 -13.93 -8.14
C GLU A 152 -15.61 -15.12 -8.35
N THR A 153 -16.40 -15.06 -9.41
CA THR A 153 -17.34 -16.12 -9.77
C THR A 153 -17.28 -16.41 -11.26
N ILE A 154 -17.62 -17.63 -11.65
CA ILE A 154 -17.85 -18.05 -13.03
C ILE A 154 -19.27 -18.57 -13.16
N ALA A 155 -19.92 -18.32 -14.30
CA ALA A 155 -21.24 -18.88 -14.61
C ALA A 155 -21.08 -20.07 -15.57
N ILE A 156 -21.55 -21.24 -15.17
CA ILE A 156 -21.62 -22.43 -16.03
C ILE A 156 -23.07 -22.61 -16.44
N THR A 157 -23.33 -22.62 -17.75
CA THR A 157 -24.67 -22.93 -18.28
C THR A 157 -24.74 -24.42 -18.58
N ASN A 158 -25.69 -25.13 -17.96
CA ASN A 158 -25.87 -26.55 -18.20
C ASN A 158 -26.54 -26.83 -19.56
N ALA A 159 -26.65 -28.11 -19.94
CA ALA A 159 -27.25 -28.52 -21.21
C ALA A 159 -28.73 -28.12 -21.39
N PHE A 160 -29.42 -27.73 -20.31
CA PHE A 160 -30.80 -27.24 -20.32
C PHE A 160 -30.90 -25.71 -20.42
N GLY A 161 -29.77 -25.02 -20.57
CA GLY A 161 -29.72 -23.56 -20.63
C GLY A 161 -29.77 -22.86 -19.27
N TRP A 162 -29.58 -23.58 -18.16
CA TRP A 162 -29.68 -23.00 -16.82
C TRP A 162 -28.30 -22.54 -16.35
N PRO A 163 -28.13 -21.24 -16.01
CA PRO A 163 -26.87 -20.74 -15.47
C PRO A 163 -26.72 -21.14 -13.99
N GLN A 164 -25.52 -21.60 -13.63
CA GLN A 164 -25.08 -21.85 -12.26
C GLN A 164 -23.83 -21.03 -11.97
N THR A 165 -23.89 -20.18 -10.95
CA THR A 165 -22.74 -19.37 -10.51
C THR A 165 -21.89 -20.14 -9.51
N LEU A 166 -20.60 -20.29 -9.80
CA LEU A 166 -19.62 -20.95 -8.94
C LEU A 166 -18.58 -19.92 -8.49
N SER A 167 -18.30 -19.89 -7.18
CA SER A 167 -17.23 -19.05 -6.63
C SER A 167 -15.87 -19.67 -6.94
N THR A 168 -15.00 -18.89 -7.59
CA THR A 168 -13.62 -19.31 -7.91
C THR A 168 -12.62 -18.80 -6.89
N THR A 169 -12.86 -17.61 -6.35
CA THR A 169 -12.01 -16.96 -5.35
C THR A 169 -12.85 -16.27 -4.29
N ASN A 170 -12.47 -16.42 -3.03
CA ASN A 170 -13.03 -15.65 -1.94
C ASN A 170 -11.96 -15.27 -0.92
N ILE A 171 -11.60 -13.99 -0.89
CA ILE A 171 -10.80 -13.36 0.16
C ILE A 171 -11.71 -12.38 0.88
N ALA A 172 -11.91 -12.57 2.18
CA ALA A 172 -12.76 -11.68 2.96
C ALA A 172 -12.10 -10.31 3.17
N TYR A 173 -12.90 -9.25 3.05
CA TYR A 173 -12.54 -7.93 3.56
C TYR A 173 -12.50 -7.97 5.09
N ALA A 174 -11.41 -7.50 5.69
CA ALA A 174 -11.26 -7.49 7.14
C ALA A 174 -10.39 -6.33 7.62
N SER A 175 -10.70 -5.79 8.80
CA SER A 175 -9.79 -4.88 9.51
C SER A 175 -8.70 -5.67 10.21
N ARG A 176 -7.46 -5.18 10.13
CA ARG A 176 -6.29 -5.70 10.86
C ARG A 176 -6.17 -5.10 12.26
N GLY A 177 -6.96 -4.08 12.60
CA GLY A 177 -7.05 -3.51 13.95
C GLY A 177 -5.67 -3.13 14.51
N ALA A 178 -5.32 -3.69 15.67
CA ALA A 178 -4.03 -3.45 16.33
C ALA A 178 -2.80 -3.96 15.53
N LEU A 179 -3.00 -4.69 14.43
CA LEU A 179 -1.92 -5.16 13.55
C LEU A 179 -1.58 -4.13 12.44
N TRP A 180 -2.13 -2.92 12.51
CA TRP A 180 -1.86 -1.84 11.56
C TRP A 180 -0.48 -1.22 11.81
N THR A 181 0.49 -1.55 10.95
CA THR A 181 1.88 -1.06 11.08
C THR A 181 2.14 0.15 10.20
N THR A 182 1.48 0.25 9.05
CA THR A 182 1.58 1.40 8.15
C THR A 182 1.02 2.69 8.74
N VAL A 183 0.36 2.61 9.91
CA VAL A 183 -0.22 3.76 10.62
C VAL A 183 0.78 4.88 10.69
N ILE A 184 2.01 4.61 11.15
CA ILE A 184 3.04 5.63 11.36
C ILE A 184 3.51 6.36 10.08
N GLN A 185 3.16 5.84 8.90
CA GLN A 185 3.55 6.42 7.60
C GLN A 185 2.36 7.18 6.99
N ASN A 186 1.17 6.60 7.10
CA ASN A 186 -0.12 7.18 6.73
C ASN A 186 -1.23 6.54 7.57
N TRP A 187 -1.89 7.33 8.39
CA TRP A 187 -2.99 6.90 9.25
C TRP A 187 -4.40 7.27 8.76
N TYR A 188 -4.56 7.49 7.45
CA TYR A 188 -5.75 8.03 6.80
C TYR A 188 -6.11 9.46 7.18
N PHE A 189 -6.81 10.12 6.26
CA PHE A 189 -7.45 11.41 6.53
C PHE A 189 -8.43 11.39 7.71
N PHE A 190 -9.03 10.23 8.00
CA PHE A 190 -9.87 10.07 9.19
C PHE A 190 -9.14 10.45 10.49
N ASN A 191 -7.87 10.06 10.65
CA ASN A 191 -7.09 10.43 11.84
C ASN A 191 -6.53 11.86 11.75
N ASP A 192 -6.38 12.44 10.56
CA ASP A 192 -6.05 13.86 10.41
C ASP A 192 -7.15 14.76 11.02
N LEU A 193 -8.43 14.38 10.86
CA LEU A 193 -9.55 15.10 11.50
C LEU A 193 -9.46 15.05 13.03
N TRP A 194 -9.05 13.92 13.59
CA TRP A 194 -8.81 13.78 15.02
C TRP A 194 -7.60 14.61 15.47
N ALA A 195 -6.49 14.55 14.73
CA ALA A 195 -5.28 15.32 15.02
C ALA A 195 -5.54 16.83 14.99
N SER A 196 -6.33 17.30 14.02
CA SER A 196 -6.84 18.67 13.94
C SER A 196 -7.61 19.07 15.21
N SER A 197 -8.50 18.19 15.69
CA SER A 197 -9.23 18.41 16.94
C SER A 197 -8.32 18.45 18.17
N VAL A 198 -7.31 17.58 18.25
CA VAL A 198 -6.32 17.59 19.35
C VAL A 198 -5.50 18.87 19.36
N ALA A 199 -5.08 19.34 18.18
CA ALA A 199 -4.33 20.59 18.02
C ALA A 199 -5.20 21.85 18.15
N ASN A 200 -6.53 21.69 18.18
CA ASN A 200 -7.50 22.79 18.09
C ASN A 200 -7.19 23.74 16.91
N GLY A 201 -6.95 23.18 15.72
CA GLY A 201 -6.53 23.94 14.55
C GLY A 201 -6.88 23.25 13.24
N SER A 202 -7.00 24.02 12.16
CA SER A 202 -7.35 23.53 10.82
C SER A 202 -6.23 22.71 10.19
N LEU A 203 -6.57 21.80 9.28
CA LEU A 203 -5.65 21.11 8.37
C LEU A 203 -5.25 21.96 7.16
N VAL A 204 -6.01 23.01 6.84
CA VAL A 204 -5.73 23.88 5.70
C VAL A 204 -4.51 24.74 6.02
N ARG A 205 -3.41 24.56 5.27
CA ARG A 205 -2.11 25.19 5.55
C ARG A 205 -2.13 26.72 5.56
N SER A 206 -2.98 27.31 4.73
CA SER A 206 -3.13 28.77 4.61
C SER A 206 -4.04 29.38 5.70
N ALA A 207 -4.67 28.57 6.54
CA ALA A 207 -5.54 29.06 7.60
C ALA A 207 -4.71 29.72 8.72
N PRO A 208 -5.17 30.85 9.32
CA PRO A 208 -4.50 31.45 10.47
C PRO A 208 -4.39 30.52 11.69
N ASN A 209 -5.31 29.55 11.80
CA ASN A 209 -5.31 28.51 12.82
C ASN A 209 -4.81 27.15 12.28
N PHE A 210 -3.97 27.11 11.24
CA PHE A 210 -3.38 25.87 10.75
C PHE A 210 -2.63 25.13 11.86
N MET A 211 -2.94 23.85 12.09
CA MET A 211 -2.52 23.12 13.28
C MET A 211 -1.01 23.11 13.53
N ALA A 212 -0.18 22.99 12.48
CA ALA A 212 1.27 22.90 12.63
C ALA A 212 1.98 24.26 12.67
N ASN A 213 1.26 25.36 12.45
CA ASN A 213 1.77 26.74 12.54
C ASN A 213 0.63 27.71 12.88
N ASN A 214 -0.01 27.45 14.02
CA ASN A 214 -1.21 28.13 14.47
C ASN A 214 -0.82 29.48 15.10
N THR A 215 -1.22 30.59 14.49
CA THR A 215 -0.95 31.93 15.02
C THR A 215 -1.98 32.39 16.06
N LEU A 216 -3.06 31.63 16.22
CA LEU A 216 -4.20 31.95 17.09
C LEU A 216 -4.28 31.04 18.33
N GLY A 217 -3.37 30.08 18.47
CA GLY A 217 -3.44 29.05 19.50
C GLY A 217 -2.20 28.15 19.53
N PRO A 218 -2.26 27.00 20.22
CA PRO A 218 -1.16 26.05 20.25
C PRO A 218 -0.90 25.47 18.86
N SER A 219 0.38 25.21 18.58
CA SER A 219 0.82 24.54 17.35
C SER A 219 1.30 23.13 17.66
N MET A 220 0.81 22.16 16.89
CA MET A 220 1.21 20.76 16.97
C MET A 220 1.30 20.19 15.55
N THR A 221 2.45 19.60 15.21
CA THR A 221 2.58 18.84 13.97
C THR A 221 1.86 17.51 14.11
N VAL A 222 1.46 16.92 12.97
CA VAL A 222 0.89 15.57 12.95
C VAL A 222 1.86 14.57 13.59
N GLU A 223 3.14 14.63 13.23
CA GLU A 223 4.19 13.77 13.81
C GLU A 223 4.31 13.90 15.35
N PHE A 224 4.20 15.12 15.88
CA PHE A 224 4.21 15.33 17.33
C PHE A 224 3.01 14.63 18.00
N ILE A 225 1.83 14.68 17.37
CA ILE A 225 0.62 14.02 17.85
C ILE A 225 0.74 12.50 17.76
N THR A 226 1.40 11.98 16.72
CA THR A 226 1.70 10.53 16.60
C THR A 226 2.53 10.03 17.79
N GLY A 227 3.41 10.88 18.35
CA GLY A 227 4.11 10.59 19.61
C GLY A 227 5.17 9.49 19.51
N VAL A 228 5.74 9.28 18.32
CA VAL A 228 6.69 8.20 18.01
C VAL A 228 8.15 8.69 18.00
N TYR A 229 8.38 9.86 17.41
CA TYR A 229 9.69 10.49 17.30
C TYR A 229 9.86 11.56 18.39
N PRO A 230 11.07 11.73 18.98
CA PRO A 230 12.33 11.00 18.78
C PRO A 230 12.58 9.93 19.86
N PHE A 231 11.53 9.24 20.33
CA PHE A 231 11.60 8.49 21.60
C PHE A 231 12.35 7.15 21.52
N THR A 232 12.71 6.66 20.33
CA THR A 232 13.50 5.43 20.17
C THR A 232 14.58 5.62 19.12
N ALA A 233 15.65 4.82 19.20
CA ALA A 233 16.69 4.83 18.15
C ALA A 233 16.11 4.46 16.77
N ALA A 234 15.15 3.53 16.73
CA ALA A 234 14.48 3.14 15.49
C ALA A 234 13.65 4.29 14.90
N SER A 235 12.92 5.06 15.72
CA SER A 235 12.13 6.19 15.22
C SER A 235 13.02 7.31 14.71
N VAL A 236 14.16 7.58 15.36
CA VAL A 236 15.17 8.53 14.87
C VAL A 236 15.74 8.10 13.52
N ILE A 237 16.17 6.85 13.38
CA ILE A 237 16.71 6.32 12.12
C ILE A 237 15.69 6.45 10.98
N VAL A 238 14.44 6.07 11.22
CA VAL A 238 13.39 6.13 10.20
C VAL A 238 13.06 7.57 9.84
N HIS A 239 12.90 8.45 10.83
CA HIS A 239 12.67 9.88 10.61
C HIS A 239 13.76 10.52 9.76
N ASP A 240 15.03 10.30 10.13
CA ASP A 240 16.16 10.95 9.46
C ASP A 240 16.39 10.41 8.04
N ALA A 241 16.05 9.13 7.80
CA ALA A 241 16.24 8.49 6.50
C ALA A 241 15.08 8.68 5.52
N LEU A 242 13.83 8.68 6.01
CA LEU A 242 12.62 8.73 5.16
C LEU A 242 11.86 10.04 5.26
N GLY A 243 12.01 10.76 6.37
CA GLY A 243 11.28 11.97 6.70
C GLY A 243 10.25 11.78 7.82
N PRO A 244 9.48 12.84 8.13
CA PRO A 244 8.55 12.86 9.24
C PRO A 244 7.48 11.76 9.18
N PHE A 245 7.14 11.18 10.32
CA PHE A 245 6.03 10.24 10.46
C PHE A 245 4.70 10.90 10.02
N GLU A 246 3.78 10.08 9.51
CA GLU A 246 2.54 10.52 8.87
C GLU A 246 2.77 11.46 7.67
N SER A 247 3.95 11.44 7.06
CA SER A 247 4.29 12.24 5.86
C SER A 247 5.11 11.46 4.83
N VAL A 248 5.10 10.13 4.93
CA VAL A 248 5.81 9.22 4.03
C VAL A 248 4.81 8.54 3.12
N ASP A 249 5.05 8.64 1.82
CA ASP A 249 4.15 8.09 0.81
C ASP A 249 4.63 6.70 0.38
N ILE A 250 3.76 5.70 0.49
CA ILE A 250 4.08 4.32 0.06
C ILE A 250 3.14 3.95 -1.08
N PHE A 251 3.68 3.50 -2.20
CA PHE A 251 2.91 3.04 -3.36
C PHE A 251 3.34 1.62 -3.76
N LEU A 252 2.38 0.84 -4.27
CA LEU A 252 2.69 -0.47 -4.83
C LEU A 252 3.25 -0.30 -6.24
N VAL A 253 4.47 -0.77 -6.46
CA VAL A 253 5.06 -0.85 -7.81
C VAL A 253 4.74 -2.22 -8.40
N ALA A 254 4.00 -2.25 -9.51
CA ALA A 254 3.69 -3.50 -10.20
C ALA A 254 4.97 -4.14 -10.76
N PRO A 255 5.08 -5.49 -10.74
CA PRO A 255 6.14 -6.17 -11.45
C PRO A 255 6.10 -5.80 -12.95
N PRO A 256 7.26 -5.62 -13.62
CA PRO A 256 7.29 -5.31 -15.04
C PRO A 256 6.52 -6.32 -15.88
N ALA A 257 5.81 -5.85 -16.92
CA ALA A 257 4.99 -6.71 -17.77
C ALA A 257 5.78 -7.89 -18.37
N SER A 258 7.04 -7.65 -18.77
CA SER A 258 7.94 -8.70 -19.28
C SER A 258 8.21 -9.82 -18.26
N VAL A 259 8.39 -9.47 -16.98
CA VAL A 259 8.57 -10.45 -15.90
C VAL A 259 7.29 -11.24 -15.67
N ARG A 260 6.12 -10.57 -15.69
CA ARG A 260 4.82 -11.26 -15.58
C ARG A 260 4.61 -12.24 -16.72
N THR A 261 4.89 -11.84 -17.96
CA THR A 261 4.84 -12.72 -19.13
C THR A 261 5.79 -13.90 -18.97
N LEU A 262 7.05 -13.66 -18.57
CA LEU A 262 8.03 -14.72 -18.36
C LEU A 262 7.56 -15.75 -17.33
N VAL A 263 7.06 -15.30 -16.17
CA VAL A 263 6.54 -16.18 -15.11
C VAL A 263 5.31 -16.95 -15.60
N ALA A 264 4.38 -16.30 -16.30
CA ALA A 264 3.19 -16.95 -16.85
C ALA A 264 3.54 -18.02 -17.90
N THR A 265 4.47 -17.71 -18.81
CA THR A 265 4.96 -18.69 -19.80
C THR A 265 5.67 -19.85 -19.12
N PHE A 266 6.53 -19.58 -18.15
CA PHE A 266 7.20 -20.63 -17.37
C PHE A 266 6.19 -21.53 -16.66
N GLN A 267 5.19 -20.96 -15.97
CA GLN A 267 4.17 -21.73 -15.27
C GLN A 267 3.36 -22.60 -16.23
N ALA A 268 2.96 -22.05 -17.39
CA ALA A 268 2.24 -22.82 -18.41
C ALA A 268 3.07 -24.01 -18.93
N SER A 269 4.36 -23.77 -19.25
CA SER A 269 5.27 -24.83 -19.71
C SER A 269 5.50 -25.89 -18.63
N LEU A 270 5.70 -25.49 -17.37
CA LEU A 270 5.89 -26.41 -16.25
C LEU A 270 4.64 -27.26 -16.01
N ILE A 271 3.45 -26.66 -16.01
CA ILE A 271 2.18 -27.39 -15.85
C ILE A 271 2.00 -28.40 -16.99
N ALA A 272 2.29 -28.02 -18.24
CA ALA A 272 2.22 -28.94 -19.37
C ALA A 272 3.20 -30.11 -19.22
N ALA A 273 4.43 -29.85 -18.76
CA ALA A 273 5.42 -30.90 -18.51
C ALA A 273 4.99 -31.84 -17.36
N LEU A 274 4.45 -31.30 -16.27
CA LEU A 274 3.95 -32.07 -15.13
C LEU A 274 2.73 -32.94 -15.51
N ALA A 275 1.86 -32.44 -16.40
CA ALA A 275 0.73 -33.20 -16.92
C ALA A 275 1.16 -34.34 -17.86
N ALA A 276 2.28 -34.17 -18.56
CA ALA A 276 2.81 -35.16 -19.49
C ALA A 276 3.65 -36.26 -18.82
N ASP A 277 4.32 -35.98 -17.69
CA ASP A 277 5.14 -36.97 -16.97
C ASP A 277 4.75 -37.09 -15.47
N PRO A 278 4.01 -38.14 -15.09
CA PRO A 278 3.66 -38.39 -13.69
C PRO A 278 4.86 -38.56 -12.75
N ARG A 279 6.03 -38.97 -13.25
CA ARG A 279 7.25 -39.11 -12.44
C ARG A 279 7.83 -37.75 -12.09
N LEU A 280 7.76 -36.79 -13.01
CA LEU A 280 8.17 -35.40 -12.75
C LEU A 280 7.29 -34.78 -11.67
N LEU A 281 5.97 -35.00 -11.76
CA LEU A 281 5.03 -34.57 -10.73
C LEU A 281 5.34 -35.19 -9.37
N ALA A 282 5.56 -36.51 -9.32
CA ALA A 282 5.91 -37.21 -8.08
C ALA A 282 7.21 -36.67 -7.47
N ALA A 283 8.26 -36.46 -8.28
CA ALA A 283 9.52 -35.90 -7.82
C ALA A 283 9.35 -34.48 -7.25
N LEU A 284 8.62 -33.60 -7.94
CA LEU A 284 8.39 -32.23 -7.49
C LEU A 284 7.60 -32.17 -6.18
N THR A 285 6.59 -33.02 -6.01
CA THR A 285 5.79 -33.04 -4.77
C THR A 285 6.58 -33.46 -3.53
N GLN A 286 7.75 -34.10 -3.70
CA GLN A 286 8.62 -34.50 -2.59
C GLN A 286 9.61 -33.40 -2.18
N TRP A 287 9.73 -32.30 -2.93
CA TRP A 287 10.69 -31.26 -2.63
C TRP A 287 10.28 -30.43 -1.41
N PRO A 288 11.12 -30.39 -0.35
CA PRO A 288 10.80 -29.58 0.82
C PRO A 288 11.04 -28.10 0.55
N SER A 289 10.28 -27.26 1.25
CA SER A 289 10.66 -25.86 1.42
C SER A 289 11.84 -25.78 2.38
N VAL A 290 12.85 -24.97 2.05
CA VAL A 290 14.03 -24.76 2.91
C VAL A 290 14.06 -23.34 3.42
N GLN A 291 14.47 -23.15 4.67
CA GLN A 291 14.71 -21.82 5.23
C GLN A 291 16.19 -21.48 5.12
N LEU A 292 16.48 -20.31 4.55
CA LEU A 292 17.84 -19.81 4.36
C LEU A 292 18.02 -18.49 5.10
N ASP A 293 19.15 -18.31 5.75
CA ASP A 293 19.56 -17.07 6.44
C ASP A 293 20.28 -16.10 5.50
N ALA A 294 19.69 -15.93 4.30
CA ALA A 294 20.24 -15.08 3.27
C ALA A 294 20.18 -13.60 3.69
N THR A 295 21.34 -12.98 3.86
CA THR A 295 21.51 -11.56 4.18
C THR A 295 22.64 -10.95 3.34
N PRO A 296 22.53 -9.66 2.91
CA PRO A 296 23.62 -8.98 2.26
C PRO A 296 24.91 -9.06 3.09
N ILE A 297 26.01 -9.45 2.47
CA ILE A 297 27.31 -9.63 3.16
C ILE A 297 27.72 -8.33 3.87
N SER A 298 27.45 -7.19 3.24
CA SER A 298 27.73 -5.86 3.79
C SER A 298 26.95 -5.55 5.05
N TRP A 299 25.87 -6.28 5.36
CA TRP A 299 25.07 -6.11 6.56
C TRP A 299 25.66 -6.84 7.77
N ARG A 300 26.48 -7.88 7.55
CA ARG A 300 27.06 -8.71 8.60
C ARG A 300 28.13 -7.97 9.41
N GLY A 301 28.29 -8.36 10.68
CA GLY A 301 29.35 -7.86 11.56
C GLY A 301 28.92 -7.75 13.02
N GLY A 302 29.75 -8.25 13.94
CA GLY A 302 29.41 -8.39 15.36
C GLY A 302 29.29 -7.09 16.17
N SER A 303 29.69 -5.94 15.61
CA SER A 303 29.64 -4.64 16.29
C SER A 303 28.41 -3.80 15.93
N ARG A 304 27.44 -4.36 15.20
CA ARG A 304 26.27 -3.63 14.72
C ARG A 304 25.04 -3.95 15.56
N THR A 305 24.22 -2.92 15.75
CA THR A 305 22.90 -3.05 16.37
C THR A 305 21.84 -2.81 15.31
N TYR A 306 20.92 -3.76 15.15
CA TYR A 306 19.88 -3.68 14.12
C TYR A 306 18.54 -3.36 14.74
N PHE A 307 17.87 -2.34 14.22
CA PHE A 307 16.60 -1.86 14.75
C PHE A 307 15.38 -2.37 13.96
N GLY A 308 15.59 -3.29 13.02
CA GLY A 308 14.54 -3.87 12.18
C GLY A 308 14.87 -3.81 10.69
N GLY A 309 14.11 -4.55 9.88
CA GLY A 309 14.08 -4.41 8.41
C GLY A 309 12.81 -3.73 7.89
N SER A 310 11.94 -3.28 8.81
CA SER A 310 10.67 -2.62 8.51
C SER A 310 10.68 -1.20 9.04
N PRO A 311 10.54 -0.16 8.18
CA PRO A 311 10.42 1.23 8.63
C PRO A 311 9.10 1.49 9.37
N MET A 312 8.20 0.51 9.44
CA MET A 312 6.96 0.56 10.20
C MET A 312 7.11 0.08 11.65
N CYS A 313 8.26 -0.51 12.02
CA CYS A 313 8.49 -1.11 13.33
C CYS A 313 9.49 -0.30 14.14
N VAL A 314 9.00 0.77 14.75
CA VAL A 314 9.82 1.83 15.38
C VAL A 314 9.98 1.72 16.88
N PHE A 315 9.54 0.62 17.49
CA PHE A 315 9.63 0.41 18.95
C PHE A 315 10.57 -0.73 19.35
N GLY A 316 11.25 -1.36 18.38
CA GLY A 316 12.14 -2.49 18.64
C GLY A 316 13.36 -2.09 19.48
N ALA A 317 13.68 -2.89 20.49
CA ALA A 317 14.99 -2.83 21.14
C ALA A 317 16.06 -3.32 20.14
N GLY A 318 17.21 -2.67 20.05
CA GLY A 318 18.24 -3.09 19.08
C GLY A 318 18.60 -4.58 19.20
N SER A 319 18.73 -5.30 18.08
CA SER A 319 19.15 -6.71 18.03
C SER A 319 20.60 -6.87 17.58
N THR A 320 21.12 -8.08 17.74
CA THR A 320 22.44 -8.51 17.24
C THR A 320 22.39 -9.22 15.89
N PHE A 321 21.20 -9.37 15.31
CA PHE A 321 20.96 -10.07 14.05
C PHE A 321 20.15 -9.20 13.08
N VAL A 322 20.40 -9.37 11.78
CA VAL A 322 19.61 -8.74 10.72
C VAL A 322 18.16 -9.26 10.80
N GLN A 323 17.18 -8.36 10.76
CA GLN A 323 15.74 -8.71 10.69
C GLN A 323 15.24 -8.75 9.23
N PRO A 324 14.16 -9.51 8.94
CA PRO A 324 13.60 -9.57 7.59
C PRO A 324 13.08 -8.21 7.13
N SER A 325 13.02 -8.03 5.81
CA SER A 325 12.28 -6.94 5.18
C SER A 325 10.79 -7.01 5.55
N PHE A 326 10.11 -5.88 5.39
CA PHE A 326 8.72 -5.77 5.79
C PHE A 326 7.75 -6.55 4.88
N LEU A 327 6.67 -7.03 5.49
CA LEU A 327 5.54 -7.67 4.82
C LEU A 327 4.23 -6.98 5.20
N PHE A 328 3.23 -7.15 4.35
CA PHE A 328 1.87 -6.68 4.64
C PHE A 328 1.33 -7.22 5.98
N GLN A 329 1.70 -8.47 6.33
CA GLN A 329 1.19 -9.15 7.52
C GLN A 329 1.99 -8.89 8.79
N ASP A 330 3.04 -8.06 8.72
CA ASP A 330 3.82 -7.74 9.91
C ASP A 330 2.97 -7.07 10.99
N THR A 331 3.38 -7.30 12.23
CA THR A 331 2.70 -6.84 13.44
C THR A 331 3.64 -6.06 14.37
N CYS A 332 4.93 -5.99 14.03
CA CYS A 332 6.00 -5.41 14.86
C CYS A 332 6.09 -5.96 16.30
N SER A 333 5.49 -7.13 16.59
CA SER A 333 5.40 -7.67 17.95
C SER A 333 6.65 -8.43 18.41
N SER A 334 7.48 -8.90 17.48
CA SER A 334 8.71 -9.64 17.79
C SER A 334 9.77 -9.39 16.73
N GLN A 335 11.01 -9.28 17.17
CA GLN A 335 12.17 -9.22 16.27
C GLN A 335 12.65 -10.63 16.02
N LYS A 336 12.79 -10.99 14.74
CA LYS A 336 13.21 -12.32 14.29
C LYS A 336 14.40 -12.19 13.35
N PRO A 337 15.33 -13.16 13.32
CA PRO A 337 16.37 -13.21 12.31
C PRO A 337 15.79 -13.22 10.89
N ALA A 338 16.50 -12.60 9.95
CA ALA A 338 16.16 -12.61 8.54
C ALA A 338 16.27 -14.03 7.99
N LEU A 339 15.13 -14.58 7.59
CA LEU A 339 15.02 -15.88 6.95
C LEU A 339 14.18 -15.73 5.68
N ILE A 340 14.64 -16.33 4.59
CA ILE A 340 13.87 -16.51 3.36
C ILE A 340 13.45 -17.97 3.22
N THR A 341 12.20 -18.21 2.84
CA THR A 341 11.71 -19.55 2.54
C THR A 341 11.85 -19.81 1.04
N LEU A 342 12.74 -20.72 0.65
CA LEU A 342 12.88 -21.16 -0.72
C LEU A 342 11.94 -22.35 -0.98
N GLN A 343 10.79 -22.05 -1.57
CA GLN A 343 9.79 -23.02 -1.99
C GLN A 343 10.18 -23.70 -3.33
N PRO A 344 9.62 -24.89 -3.65
CA PRO A 344 9.96 -25.62 -4.87
C PRO A 344 9.72 -24.83 -6.17
N MET A 345 8.62 -24.10 -6.28
CA MET A 345 8.26 -23.38 -7.50
C MET A 345 9.22 -22.23 -7.86
N PRO A 346 9.53 -21.27 -6.95
CA PRO A 346 10.57 -20.27 -7.18
C PRO A 346 11.95 -20.89 -7.46
N ARG A 347 12.26 -22.04 -6.84
CA ARG A 347 13.53 -22.74 -7.04
C ARG A 347 13.68 -23.24 -8.49
N ILE A 348 12.67 -23.92 -9.04
CA ILE A 348 12.68 -24.38 -10.44
C ILE A 348 12.74 -23.19 -11.40
N PHE A 349 11.98 -22.13 -11.11
CA PHE A 349 12.01 -20.91 -11.92
C PHE A 349 13.43 -20.33 -12.00
N GLY A 350 14.11 -20.21 -10.85
CA GLY A 350 15.49 -19.74 -10.78
C GLY A 350 16.46 -20.64 -11.55
N ALA A 351 16.39 -21.96 -11.38
CA ALA A 351 17.25 -22.91 -12.08
C ALA A 351 17.05 -22.85 -13.61
N THR A 352 15.79 -22.77 -14.04
CA THR A 352 15.43 -22.63 -15.47
C THR A 352 15.98 -21.33 -16.04
N ALA A 353 15.86 -20.22 -15.31
CA ALA A 353 16.39 -18.93 -15.74
C ALA A 353 17.92 -18.96 -15.88
N ILE A 354 18.65 -19.54 -14.93
CA ILE A 354 20.11 -19.68 -14.99
C ILE A 354 20.54 -20.52 -16.20
N ASN A 355 19.90 -21.67 -16.42
CA ASN A 355 20.18 -22.54 -17.55
C ASN A 355 19.91 -21.84 -18.89
N THR A 356 18.80 -21.09 -18.99
CA THR A 356 18.43 -20.33 -20.19
C THR A 356 19.45 -19.24 -20.53
N LEU A 357 20.03 -18.61 -19.51
CA LEU A 357 21.08 -17.60 -19.69
C LEU A 357 22.47 -18.19 -20.00
N GLN A 358 22.58 -19.51 -20.18
CA GLN A 358 23.84 -20.23 -20.44
C GLN A 358 24.93 -19.92 -19.41
N ARG A 359 24.56 -19.52 -18.20
CA ARG A 359 25.51 -19.31 -17.11
C ARG A 359 25.76 -20.67 -16.46
N SER A 360 27.00 -21.14 -16.46
CA SER A 360 27.37 -22.25 -15.58
C SER A 360 27.03 -21.84 -14.14
N PRO A 361 26.13 -22.54 -13.45
CA PRO A 361 25.78 -22.18 -12.09
C PRO A 361 26.95 -22.55 -11.20
N ASN A 362 27.81 -21.59 -10.88
CA ASN A 362 28.50 -21.71 -9.62
C ASN A 362 27.48 -21.30 -8.56
N THR A 363 26.80 -22.29 -7.96
CA THR A 363 25.80 -22.08 -6.90
C THR A 363 26.45 -21.53 -5.63
N HIS A 364 27.77 -21.70 -5.48
CA HIS A 364 28.51 -21.29 -4.30
C HIS A 364 28.51 -19.77 -4.09
N PRO A 365 28.87 -18.91 -5.08
CA PRO A 365 28.70 -17.46 -4.98
C PRO A 365 27.28 -17.00 -4.68
N ILE A 366 26.26 -17.70 -5.18
CA ILE A 366 24.86 -17.36 -4.89
C ILE A 366 24.56 -17.64 -3.41
N CYS A 367 25.04 -18.75 -2.88
CA CYS A 367 24.81 -19.18 -1.51
C CYS A 367 25.72 -18.54 -0.48
N GLU A 368 26.78 -17.82 -0.87
CA GLU A 368 27.64 -17.04 0.04
C GLU A 368 26.88 -15.95 0.81
N VAL A 369 25.71 -15.55 0.30
CA VAL A 369 24.78 -14.65 1.01
C VAL A 369 24.06 -15.32 2.19
N CYS A 370 24.16 -16.63 2.36
CA CYS A 370 23.78 -17.32 3.60
C CYS A 370 24.90 -17.21 4.63
N GLU A 371 24.55 -17.12 5.91
CA GLU A 371 25.53 -17.03 7.01
C GLU A 371 25.88 -18.42 7.54
N SER A 372 24.87 -19.18 7.97
CA SER A 372 24.99 -20.54 8.49
C SER A 372 24.36 -21.60 7.59
N THR A 373 23.46 -21.21 6.68
CA THR A 373 22.73 -22.15 5.80
C THR A 373 23.35 -22.35 4.41
N THR A 374 24.61 -21.98 4.20
CA THR A 374 25.28 -22.05 2.88
C THR A 374 25.21 -23.44 2.26
N GLN A 375 25.50 -24.50 3.01
CA GLN A 375 25.45 -25.87 2.49
C GLN A 375 24.01 -26.30 2.16
N LEU A 376 23.03 -25.90 2.98
CA LEU A 376 21.63 -26.16 2.69
C LEU A 376 21.18 -25.45 1.40
N CYS A 377 21.62 -24.20 1.19
CA CYS A 377 21.39 -23.47 -0.05
C CYS A 377 22.02 -24.16 -1.27
N VAL A 378 23.27 -24.62 -1.15
CA VAL A 378 23.96 -25.29 -2.26
C VAL A 378 23.25 -26.59 -2.64
N SER A 379 22.91 -27.45 -1.67
CA SER A 379 22.15 -28.67 -1.93
C SER A 379 20.80 -28.36 -2.56
N ALA A 380 20.10 -27.36 -2.00
CA ALA A 380 18.81 -26.90 -2.49
C ALA A 380 18.85 -26.49 -3.96
N LEU A 381 19.84 -25.69 -4.37
CA LEU A 381 19.96 -25.24 -5.75
C LEU A 381 20.47 -26.34 -6.68
N HIS A 382 21.32 -27.25 -6.21
CA HIS A 382 21.79 -28.37 -7.01
C HIS A 382 20.65 -29.34 -7.37
N ASP A 383 19.75 -29.63 -6.42
CA ASP A 383 18.60 -30.51 -6.67
C ASP A 383 17.65 -29.98 -7.76
N ALA A 384 17.75 -28.69 -8.11
CA ALA A 384 16.91 -28.04 -9.11
C ALA A 384 17.48 -27.99 -10.53
N HIS A 385 18.72 -28.40 -10.72
CA HIS A 385 19.35 -28.60 -12.03
C HIS A 385 19.18 -30.06 -12.47
#